data_AF-A0A4Q3SZC7-F1
#
_entry.id   AF-A0A4Q3SZC7-F1
#
_cell.length_a   1.000
_cell.length_b   1.000
_cell.length_c   1.000
_cell.angle_alpha   90.00
_cell.angle_beta   90.00
_cell.angle_gamma   90.00
#
_symmetry.space_group_name_H-M   'P 1'
#
loop_
_entity.id
_entity.type
_entity.pdbx_description
1 polymer ?
#
loop_
_entity_poly.entity_id
_entity_poly.type
_entity_poly.pdbx_seq_one_letter_code
_entity_poly.pdbx_strand_id
1 'polypeptide(L)'
;PDKATLERLTSIKLSYGHSSGKIEDRDQFVETLVSGKSDFTSIKLSEQKLVISGNTAVVRHIFEANTNDGGKAGTVKLSVILVYNKKGTAWQLLARQAVKIS
;
A
#
# COMPACT_ATOMS: atom_id res chain seq x y z
N PRO A 1 -0.23 -10.51 8.11
CA PRO A 1 0.94 -9.64 8.42
C PRO A 1 0.93 -9.25 9.90
N ASP A 2 2.06 -8.79 10.46
CA ASP A 2 2.16 -8.35 11.86
C ASP A 2 1.81 -6.85 12.04
N LYS A 3 0.99 -6.53 13.05
CA LYS A 3 0.50 -5.17 13.34
C LYS A 3 1.63 -4.18 13.61
N ALA A 4 2.56 -4.54 14.51
CA ALA A 4 3.65 -3.64 14.91
C ALA A 4 4.56 -3.29 13.73
N THR A 5 4.76 -4.25 12.81
CA THR A 5 5.49 -4.02 11.57
C THR A 5 4.78 -3.06 10.64
N LEU A 6 3.48 -3.21 10.43
CA LEU A 6 2.70 -2.29 9.60
C LEU A 6 2.70 -0.87 10.19
N GLU A 7 2.52 -0.73 11.50
CA GLU A 7 2.55 0.57 12.20
C GLU A 7 3.92 1.26 12.12
N ARG A 8 5.01 0.50 12.12
CA ARG A 8 6.38 1.04 11.94
C ARG A 8 6.60 1.56 10.51
N LEU A 9 6.11 0.83 9.51
CA LEU A 9 6.30 1.13 8.08
C LEU A 9 5.38 2.23 7.56
N THR A 10 4.36 2.62 8.32
CA THR A 10 3.35 3.61 7.91
C THR A 10 3.35 4.83 8.81
N SER A 11 3.10 6.00 8.21
CA SER A 11 2.97 7.25 8.98
C SER A 11 1.66 7.25 9.75
N ILE A 12 1.65 7.81 10.97
CA ILE A 12 0.40 8.13 11.70
C ILE A 12 -0.58 8.99 10.88
N LYS A 13 -0.09 9.68 9.83
CA LYS A 13 -0.88 10.50 8.90
C LYS A 13 -1.14 9.79 7.57
N LEU A 14 -1.13 8.45 7.54
CA LEU A 14 -1.34 7.70 6.30
C LEU A 14 -2.68 8.07 5.65
N SER A 15 -2.63 8.35 4.35
CA SER A 15 -3.81 8.42 3.47
C SER A 15 -3.73 7.30 2.44
N TYR A 16 -4.47 6.20 2.67
CA TYR A 16 -4.41 5.00 1.84
C TYR A 16 -5.60 4.95 0.86
N GLY A 17 -5.38 5.38 -0.38
CA GLY A 17 -6.36 5.35 -1.46
C GLY A 17 -6.40 4.02 -2.21
N HIS A 18 -7.59 3.45 -2.31
CA HIS A 18 -7.91 2.23 -3.07
C HIS A 18 -8.35 2.57 -4.50
N SER A 19 -8.28 1.58 -5.40
CA SER A 19 -8.74 1.72 -6.79
C SER A 19 -10.26 1.91 -6.92
N SER A 20 -11.03 1.61 -5.87
CA SER A 20 -12.46 1.89 -5.77
C SER A 20 -12.79 3.33 -5.35
N GLY A 21 -11.79 4.15 -5.04
CA GLY A 21 -11.97 5.49 -4.48
C GLY A 21 -12.15 5.51 -2.95
N LYS A 22 -12.22 4.34 -2.29
CA LYS A 22 -12.19 4.27 -0.82
C LYS A 22 -10.85 4.81 -0.30
N ILE A 23 -10.90 5.62 0.76
CA ILE A 23 -9.72 6.11 1.47
C ILE A 23 -9.77 5.55 2.89
N GLU A 24 -8.64 5.06 3.37
CA GLU A 24 -8.44 4.60 4.74
C GLU A 24 -7.34 5.41 5.44
N ASP A 25 -7.51 5.63 6.74
CA ASP A 25 -6.42 6.06 7.60
C ASP A 25 -5.49 4.88 7.95
N ARG A 26 -4.47 5.14 8.79
CA ARG A 26 -3.50 4.11 9.17
C ARG A 26 -4.14 2.95 9.93
N ASP A 27 -5.03 3.24 10.88
CA ASP A 27 -5.55 2.22 11.79
C ASP A 27 -6.51 1.29 11.02
N GLN A 28 -7.34 1.86 10.13
CA GLN A 28 -8.18 1.11 9.20
C GLN A 28 -7.38 0.26 8.22
N PHE A 29 -6.29 0.79 7.67
CA PHE A 29 -5.37 0.05 6.79
C PHE A 29 -4.75 -1.16 7.52
N VAL A 30 -4.24 -0.95 8.73
CA VAL A 30 -3.65 -2.01 9.56
C VAL A 30 -4.69 -3.08 9.89
N GLU A 31 -5.85 -2.67 10.37
CA GLU A 31 -6.93 -3.60 10.76
C GLU A 31 -7.39 -4.44 9.56
N THR A 32 -7.52 -3.82 8.38
CA THR A 32 -7.95 -4.52 7.16
C THR A 32 -6.99 -5.66 6.77
N LEU A 33 -5.68 -5.47 6.96
CA LEU A 33 -4.66 -6.48 6.66
C LEU A 33 -4.49 -7.52 7.77
N VAL A 34 -4.64 -7.12 9.04
CA VAL A 34 -4.46 -8.03 10.19
C VAL A 34 -5.67 -8.94 10.38
N SER A 35 -6.89 -8.43 10.12
CA SER A 35 -8.13 -9.22 10.19
C SER A 35 -8.32 -10.21 9.03
N GLY A 36 -7.50 -10.14 7.98
CA GLY A 36 -7.69 -10.93 6.75
C GLY A 36 -8.84 -10.43 5.88
N LYS A 37 -9.40 -9.24 6.17
CA LYS A 37 -10.39 -8.60 5.30
C LYS A 37 -9.80 -8.27 3.93
N SER A 38 -8.52 -7.91 3.88
CA SER A 38 -7.71 -7.98 2.67
C SER A 38 -6.58 -8.99 2.88
N ASP A 39 -6.47 -9.95 1.97
CA ASP A 39 -5.51 -11.04 2.03
C ASP A 39 -4.87 -11.25 0.67
N PHE A 40 -3.56 -11.00 0.57
CA PHE A 40 -2.79 -11.17 -0.65
C PHE A 40 -2.00 -12.49 -0.59
N THR A 41 -2.31 -13.42 -1.48
CA THR A 41 -1.65 -14.74 -1.54
C THR A 41 -0.41 -14.74 -2.44
N SER A 42 -0.32 -13.79 -3.37
CA SER A 42 0.87 -13.53 -4.17
C SER A 42 0.91 -12.08 -4.59
N ILE A 43 2.11 -11.48 -4.64
CA ILE A 43 2.33 -10.11 -5.13
C ILE A 43 3.47 -10.14 -6.15
N LYS A 44 3.26 -9.45 -7.27
CA LYS A 44 4.28 -9.18 -8.28
C LYS A 44 4.31 -7.68 -8.57
N LEU A 45 5.50 -7.10 -8.49
CA LEU A 45 5.74 -5.68 -8.80
C LEU A 45 6.58 -5.58 -10.06
N SER A 46 6.19 -4.71 -10.99
CA SER A 46 6.95 -4.44 -12.21
C SER A 46 6.98 -2.95 -12.54
N GLU A 47 7.87 -2.57 -13.46
CA GLU A 47 8.00 -1.21 -13.98
C GLU A 47 8.19 -0.14 -12.88
N GLN A 48 8.89 -0.50 -11.81
CA GLN A 48 9.09 0.38 -10.69
C GLN A 48 9.95 1.59 -11.08
N LYS A 49 9.46 2.79 -10.80
CA LYS A 49 10.19 4.06 -10.91
C LYS A 49 10.20 4.75 -9.56
N LEU A 50 11.34 5.34 -9.21
CA LEU A 50 11.58 6.02 -7.95
C LEU A 50 12.14 7.41 -8.21
N VAL A 51 11.59 8.41 -7.52
CA VAL A 51 12.16 9.75 -7.43
C VAL A 51 12.28 10.13 -5.96
N ILE A 52 13.44 10.65 -5.56
CA ILE A 52 13.67 11.19 -4.21
C ILE A 52 13.87 12.70 -4.33
N SER A 53 13.15 13.46 -3.50
CA SER A 53 13.29 14.91 -3.37
C SER A 53 13.28 15.28 -1.88
N GLY A 54 14.45 15.65 -1.35
CA GLY A 54 14.66 15.88 0.07
C GLY A 54 14.27 14.66 0.91
N ASN A 55 13.35 14.85 1.85
CA ASN A 55 12.83 13.79 2.72
C ASN A 55 11.60 13.07 2.15
N THR A 56 11.31 13.21 0.86
CA THR A 56 10.16 12.59 0.20
C THR A 56 10.63 11.66 -0.90
N ALA A 57 10.05 10.45 -0.95
CA ALA A 57 10.26 9.52 -2.04
C ALA A 57 8.91 9.18 -2.69
N VAL A 58 8.87 9.26 -4.02
CA VAL A 58 7.71 8.88 -4.82
C VAL A 58 8.06 7.61 -5.58
N VAL A 59 7.33 6.53 -5.30
CA VAL A 59 7.46 5.24 -5.98
C VAL A 59 6.24 5.03 -6.86
N ARG A 60 6.44 4.71 -8.13
CA ARG A 60 5.40 4.24 -9.04
C ARG A 60 5.71 2.83 -9.49
N HIS A 61 4.71 1.97 -9.62
CA HIS A 61 4.88 0.61 -10.14
C HIS A 61 3.54 0.05 -10.65
N ILE A 62 3.64 -1.05 -11.38
CA ILE A 62 2.51 -1.95 -11.62
C ILE A 62 2.47 -2.98 -10.50
N PHE A 63 1.30 -3.15 -9.89
CA PHE A 63 1.01 -4.10 -8.82
C PHE A 63 0.04 -5.15 -9.35
N GLU A 64 0.51 -6.40 -9.45
CA GLU A 64 -0.28 -7.57 -9.79
C GLU A 64 -0.39 -8.47 -8.56
N ALA A 65 -1.59 -8.91 -8.20
CA ALA A 65 -1.75 -9.81 -7.07
C ALA A 65 -2.94 -10.76 -7.23
N ASN A 66 -2.81 -11.92 -6.57
CA ASN A 66 -3.92 -12.80 -6.24
C ASN A 66 -4.35 -12.49 -4.80
N THR A 67 -5.66 -12.47 -4.56
CA THR A 67 -6.24 -12.20 -3.25
C THR A 67 -7.14 -13.34 -2.79
N ASN A 68 -7.40 -13.38 -1.48
CA ASN A 68 -8.36 -14.26 -0.84
C ASN A 68 -9.20 -13.48 0.20
N ASP A 69 -9.64 -12.30 -0.19
CA ASP A 69 -10.29 -11.32 0.68
C ASP A 69 -11.55 -11.92 1.32
N GLY A 70 -11.56 -12.06 2.66
CA GLY A 70 -12.66 -12.70 3.37
C GLY A 70 -12.97 -14.13 2.90
N GLY A 71 -11.95 -14.86 2.41
CA GLY A 71 -12.09 -16.22 1.88
C GLY A 71 -12.57 -16.30 0.43
N LYS A 72 -12.60 -15.17 -0.30
CA LYS A 72 -13.01 -15.13 -1.71
C LYS A 72 -11.80 -14.87 -2.60
N ALA A 73 -11.50 -15.84 -3.47
CA ALA A 73 -10.41 -15.71 -4.43
C ALA A 73 -10.65 -14.57 -5.42
N GLY A 74 -9.61 -13.80 -5.72
CA GLY A 74 -9.64 -12.70 -6.67
C GLY A 74 -8.28 -12.43 -7.29
N THR A 75 -8.27 -11.60 -8.34
CA THR A 75 -7.04 -11.07 -8.94
C THR A 75 -7.16 -9.58 -9.16
N VAL A 76 -6.02 -8.88 -9.10
CA VAL A 76 -5.97 -7.44 -9.31
C VAL A 76 -4.70 -7.05 -10.06
N LYS A 77 -4.85 -6.08 -10.96
CA LYS A 77 -3.76 -5.40 -11.64
C LYS A 77 -3.96 -3.89 -11.53
N LEU A 78 -3.00 -3.20 -10.92
CA LEU A 78 -3.10 -1.79 -10.55
C LEU A 78 -1.88 -1.01 -11.01
N SER A 79 -2.09 0.24 -11.42
CA SER A 79 -1.04 1.26 -11.37
C SER A 79 -1.09 1.92 -10.00
N VAL A 80 0.06 1.97 -9.31
CA VAL A 80 0.15 2.47 -7.93
C VAL A 80 1.17 3.60 -7.85
N ILE A 81 0.83 4.64 -7.09
CA ILE A 81 1.79 5.59 -6.54
C ILE A 81 1.84 5.42 -5.02
N LEU A 82 3.06 5.36 -4.48
CA LEU A 82 3.36 5.43 -3.07
C LEU A 82 4.19 6.68 -2.80
N VAL A 83 3.81 7.44 -1.78
CA VAL A 83 4.56 8.58 -1.29
C VAL A 83 5.08 8.23 0.09
N TYR A 84 6.39 8.21 0.24
CA TYR A 84 7.07 7.98 1.51
C TYR A 84 7.66 9.29 2.01
N ASN A 85 7.66 9.46 3.32
CA ASN A 85 8.39 10.53 4.00
C ASN A 85 9.43 9.93 4.95
N LYS A 86 10.63 10.51 4.95
CA LYS A 86 11.73 10.13 5.82
C LYS A 86 11.62 10.87 7.16
N LYS A 87 11.56 10.13 8.27
CA LYS A 87 11.67 10.65 9.63
C LYS A 87 12.92 10.07 10.27
N GLY A 88 13.91 10.92 10.54
CA GLY A 88 15.24 10.47 10.96
C GLY A 88 15.87 9.59 9.88
N THR A 89 16.18 8.34 10.22
CA THR A 89 16.74 7.35 9.29
C THR A 89 15.69 6.45 8.63
N ALA A 90 14.42 6.50 9.09
CA ALA A 90 13.37 5.59 8.65
C ALA A 90 12.45 6.23 7.60
N TRP A 91 12.07 5.46 6.58
CA TRP A 91 11.02 5.81 5.64
C TRP A 91 9.67 5.27 6.12
N GLN A 92 8.64 6.10 6.07
CA GLN A 92 7.27 5.70 6.36
C GLN A 92 6.36 6.03 5.19
N LEU A 93 5.45 5.12 4.86
CA LEU A 93 4.41 5.39 3.85
C LEU A 93 3.50 6.50 4.37
N LEU A 94 3.45 7.61 3.63
CA LEU A 94 2.60 8.76 3.93
C LEU A 94 1.31 8.71 3.12
N ALA A 95 1.38 8.32 1.85
CA ALA A 95 0.18 8.19 1.02
C ALA A 95 0.32 7.08 0.00
N ARG A 96 -0.81 6.51 -0.39
CA ARG A 96 -0.94 5.62 -1.55
C ARG A 96 -2.15 6.05 -2.36
N GLN A 97 -2.06 5.93 -3.68
CA GLN A 97 -3.23 5.86 -4.54
C GLN A 97 -3.04 4.72 -5.53
N ALA A 98 -4.11 3.96 -5.75
CA ALA A 98 -4.17 2.93 -6.77
C ALA A 98 -5.23 3.26 -7.83
N VAL A 99 -4.98 2.81 -9.06
CA VAL A 99 -5.93 2.85 -10.17
C VAL A 99 -5.94 1.47 -10.81
N LYS A 100 -7.13 0.92 -11.06
CA LYS A 100 -7.26 -0.35 -11.78
C LYS A 100 -6.84 -0.15 -13.24
N ILE A 101 -6.01 -1.05 -13.75
CA ILE A 101 -5.59 -1.05 -15.16
C ILE A 101 -5.91 -2.41 -15.78
N SER A 102 -6.16 -2.40 -17.08
CA SER A 102 -6.52 -3.58 -17.89
C SER A 102 -5.34 -4.51 -18.15
#